data_AF-M0DKW3-F1
#
_entry.id   AF-M0DKW3-F1
#
_cell.length_a   1.000
_cell.length_b   1.000
_cell.length_c   1.000
_cell.angle_alpha   90.00
_cell.angle_beta   90.00
_cell.angle_gamma   90.00
#
_symmetry.space_group_name_H-M   'P 1'
#
loop_
_entity.id
_entity.type
_entity.pdbx_description
1 polymer ?
#
loop_
_entity_poly.entity_id
_entity_poly.type
_entity_poly.pdbx_seq_one_letter_code
_entity_poly.pdbx_strand_id
1 'polypeptide(L)'
;MEFQLTDEQKQLREEVRKFADEEIRPVATEYDVDEAYPHEVMDKAADMGLLAPHVPVEYGGIGYSSLENAILTEELFAADPGIGLCISSSGFGAEALMEFGTEEQKERVLPEVTAGDAVMGSAISEPQAGSDVTSVATRAEKDGDEWVINGSKMWITNGTVADYFVVVCETDPEIDDRYSGYSQILVEADRDGLTRDKITGKLGIRASDTAELRFDDVRVPEENLIGQRGMGFLQLMQFFDETRTAVAAQGVGIARGAAERALEYAEEREQFDRPISDFQAIKHKLAEMHTNTEAARWLTYRSAWAVDNESGDLTALASMAKEFASRTAVEVADEAVQVHGGAGFVNDHDVERLYRDAKITQIYEGTTEIQKNIVARELLDEGM
;
A
#
# COMPACT_ATOMS: atom_id res chain seq x y z
N MET A 1 15.33 -20.71 14.30
CA MET A 1 15.01 -19.34 13.85
C MET A 1 16.30 -18.72 13.38
N GLU A 2 16.31 -18.31 12.12
CA GLU A 2 17.40 -17.57 11.50
C GLU A 2 16.87 -16.16 11.24
N PHE A 3 17.53 -15.16 11.78
CA PHE A 3 17.10 -13.75 11.76
C PHE A 3 17.97 -12.91 10.82
N GLN A 4 18.85 -13.55 10.05
CA GLN A 4 19.71 -12.83 9.11
C GLN A 4 19.04 -12.86 7.74
N LEU A 5 19.02 -11.72 7.07
CA LEU A 5 18.69 -11.66 5.65
C LEU A 5 19.70 -12.51 4.86
N THR A 6 19.22 -13.14 3.79
CA THR A 6 20.08 -13.80 2.81
C THR A 6 20.97 -12.75 2.11
N ASP A 7 22.01 -13.20 1.42
CA ASP A 7 22.87 -12.26 0.69
C ASP A 7 22.13 -11.61 -0.49
N GLU A 8 21.19 -12.33 -1.12
CA GLU A 8 20.29 -11.78 -2.15
C GLU A 8 19.36 -10.71 -1.56
N GLN A 9 18.76 -10.94 -0.40
CA GLN A 9 17.92 -9.96 0.29
C GLN A 9 18.70 -8.72 0.74
N LYS A 10 19.97 -8.87 1.15
CA LYS A 10 20.84 -7.72 1.46
C LYS A 10 21.16 -6.92 0.21
N GLN A 11 21.46 -7.59 -0.89
CA GLN A 11 21.73 -6.94 -2.17
C GLN A 11 20.50 -6.17 -2.67
N LEU A 12 19.32 -6.79 -2.66
CA LEU A 12 18.04 -6.13 -2.98
C LEU A 12 17.87 -4.86 -2.15
N ARG A 13 18.05 -4.96 -0.83
CA ARG A 13 17.94 -3.81 0.07
C ARG A 13 18.91 -2.68 -0.30
N GLU A 14 20.16 -3.01 -0.60
CA GLU A 14 21.18 -2.02 -0.99
C GLU A 14 20.88 -1.36 -2.34
N GLU A 15 20.40 -2.13 -3.32
CA GLU A 15 20.03 -1.64 -4.64
C GLU A 15 18.81 -0.71 -4.58
N VAL A 16 17.75 -1.11 -3.87
CA VAL A 16 16.55 -0.26 -3.69
C VAL A 16 16.88 1.00 -2.90
N ARG A 17 17.71 0.90 -1.85
CA ARG A 17 18.17 2.08 -1.10
C ARG A 17 18.88 3.08 -2.00
N LYS A 18 19.81 2.58 -2.81
CA LYS A 18 20.56 3.42 -3.75
C LYS A 18 19.62 4.10 -4.75
N PHE A 19 18.66 3.36 -5.32
CA PHE A 19 17.63 3.93 -6.18
C PHE A 19 16.83 5.03 -5.44
N ALA A 20 16.42 4.78 -4.20
CA ALA A 20 15.67 5.74 -3.41
C ALA A 20 16.48 7.03 -3.15
N ASP A 21 17.77 6.90 -2.86
CA ASP A 21 18.66 8.04 -2.62
C ASP A 21 18.98 8.84 -3.90
N GLU A 22 19.13 8.17 -5.04
CA GLU A 22 19.52 8.79 -6.32
C GLU A 22 18.33 9.33 -7.12
N GLU A 23 17.17 8.65 -7.07
CA GLU A 23 16.03 8.90 -7.98
C GLU A 23 14.77 9.41 -7.27
N ILE A 24 14.60 9.12 -5.97
CA ILE A 24 13.40 9.53 -5.22
C ILE A 24 13.65 10.79 -4.38
N ARG A 25 14.61 10.75 -3.46
CA ARG A 25 14.86 11.86 -2.52
C ARG A 25 15.07 13.22 -3.19
N PRO A 26 15.82 13.33 -4.31
CA PRO A 26 16.09 14.63 -4.93
C PRO A 26 14.84 15.35 -5.47
N VAL A 27 13.78 14.61 -5.78
CA VAL A 27 12.55 15.13 -6.41
C VAL A 27 11.32 15.09 -5.50
N ALA A 28 11.41 14.41 -4.35
CA ALA A 28 10.29 14.16 -3.44
C ALA A 28 9.53 15.42 -3.00
N THR A 29 10.24 16.51 -2.68
CA THR A 29 9.60 17.78 -2.27
C THR A 29 8.81 18.42 -3.40
N GLU A 30 9.29 18.34 -4.64
CA GLU A 30 8.57 18.88 -5.80
C GLU A 30 7.25 18.14 -6.00
N TYR A 31 7.30 16.81 -6.04
CA TYR A 31 6.10 15.98 -6.23
C TYR A 31 5.07 16.09 -5.07
N ASP A 32 5.51 16.28 -3.82
CA ASP A 32 4.60 16.53 -2.70
C ASP A 32 3.91 17.91 -2.80
N VAL A 33 4.64 18.95 -3.19
CA VAL A 33 4.10 20.32 -3.30
C VAL A 33 3.15 20.44 -4.48
N ASP A 34 3.50 19.84 -5.62
CA ASP A 34 2.73 19.94 -6.86
C ASP A 34 1.57 18.92 -6.93
N GLU A 35 1.48 18.00 -5.97
CA GLU A 35 0.53 16.87 -5.95
C GLU A 35 0.54 16.07 -7.27
N ALA A 36 1.73 15.86 -7.82
CA ALA A 36 1.93 15.29 -9.15
C ALA A 36 2.40 13.83 -9.10
N TYR A 37 1.94 13.03 -10.07
CA TYR A 37 2.35 11.63 -10.20
C TYR A 37 3.74 11.54 -10.87
N PRO A 38 4.69 10.78 -10.30
CA PRO A 38 6.09 10.85 -10.68
C PRO A 38 6.47 9.95 -11.86
N HIS A 39 5.91 10.22 -13.05
CA HIS A 39 6.08 9.39 -14.25
C HIS A 39 7.55 9.04 -14.54
N GLU A 40 8.48 10.01 -14.49
CA GLU A 40 9.90 9.75 -14.77
C GLU A 40 10.56 8.80 -13.75
N VAL A 41 10.08 8.81 -12.49
CA VAL A 41 10.56 7.88 -11.46
C VAL A 41 9.96 6.49 -11.68
N MET A 42 8.70 6.43 -12.12
CA MET A 42 8.02 5.18 -12.46
C MET A 42 8.72 4.45 -13.62
N ASP A 43 9.13 5.17 -14.67
CA ASP A 43 9.87 4.59 -15.79
C ASP A 43 11.19 3.94 -15.33
N LYS A 44 11.94 4.64 -14.46
CA LYS A 44 13.19 4.11 -13.90
C LYS A 44 12.97 2.94 -12.95
N ALA A 45 11.87 2.96 -12.20
CA ALA A 45 11.47 1.85 -11.35
C ALA A 45 11.10 0.61 -12.18
N ALA A 46 10.46 0.79 -13.34
CA ALA A 46 10.17 -0.27 -14.30
C ALA A 46 11.46 -0.89 -14.86
N ASP A 47 12.43 -0.07 -15.28
CA ASP A 47 13.74 -0.53 -15.77
C ASP A 47 14.51 -1.38 -14.73
N MET A 48 14.27 -1.13 -13.44
CA MET A 48 14.83 -1.90 -12.33
C MET A 48 13.97 -3.10 -11.89
N GLY A 49 12.79 -3.29 -12.49
CA GLY A 49 11.84 -4.35 -12.14
C GLY A 49 11.20 -4.19 -10.76
N LEU A 50 11.06 -2.93 -10.29
CA LEU A 50 10.45 -2.62 -8.99
C LEU A 50 8.92 -2.51 -9.05
N LEU A 51 8.31 -2.61 -10.23
CA LEU A 51 6.86 -2.55 -10.44
C LEU A 51 6.27 -3.96 -10.39
N ALA A 52 5.17 -4.11 -9.63
CA ALA A 52 4.50 -5.41 -9.38
C ALA A 52 5.48 -6.58 -9.12
N PRO A 53 6.45 -6.44 -8.19
CA PRO A 53 7.60 -7.35 -8.12
C PRO A 53 7.26 -8.78 -7.70
N HIS A 54 6.07 -9.00 -7.11
CA HIS A 54 5.54 -10.32 -6.74
C HIS A 54 5.09 -11.15 -7.96
N VAL A 55 4.84 -10.51 -9.10
CA VAL A 55 4.41 -11.20 -10.32
C VAL A 55 5.52 -12.16 -10.79
N PRO A 56 5.21 -13.42 -11.12
CA PRO A 56 6.20 -14.38 -11.59
C PRO A 56 6.89 -13.98 -12.90
N VAL A 57 8.09 -14.53 -13.09
CA VAL A 57 8.93 -14.30 -14.28
C VAL A 57 8.24 -14.65 -15.59
N GLU A 58 7.33 -15.63 -15.60
CA GLU A 58 6.59 -16.02 -16.82
C GLU A 58 5.66 -14.91 -17.34
N TYR A 59 5.25 -13.98 -16.46
CA TYR A 59 4.47 -12.80 -16.82
C TYR A 59 5.28 -11.50 -16.76
N GLY A 60 6.62 -11.58 -16.76
CA GLY A 60 7.52 -10.42 -16.85
C GLY A 60 7.96 -9.81 -15.53
N GLY A 61 7.46 -10.29 -14.39
CA GLY A 61 7.90 -9.81 -13.07
C GLY A 61 9.18 -10.50 -12.57
N ILE A 62 9.53 -10.25 -11.31
CA ILE A 62 10.72 -10.86 -10.68
C ILE A 62 10.35 -12.10 -9.85
N GLY A 63 9.12 -12.17 -9.33
CA GLY A 63 8.65 -13.23 -8.46
C GLY A 63 9.21 -13.11 -7.03
N TYR A 64 9.32 -11.88 -6.52
CA TYR A 64 9.73 -11.66 -5.13
C TYR A 64 8.72 -12.24 -4.15
N SER A 65 9.26 -12.86 -3.11
CA SER A 65 8.52 -13.27 -1.92
C SER A 65 7.92 -12.07 -1.18
N SER A 66 6.97 -12.33 -0.29
CA SER A 66 6.37 -11.32 0.58
C SER A 66 7.43 -10.62 1.44
N LEU A 67 8.45 -11.36 1.88
CA LEU A 67 9.56 -10.79 2.66
C LEU A 67 10.43 -9.85 1.82
N GLU A 68 10.74 -10.21 0.58
CA GLU A 68 11.49 -9.35 -0.34
C GLU A 68 10.69 -8.09 -0.70
N ASN A 69 9.37 -8.23 -0.90
CA ASN A 69 8.48 -7.08 -1.11
C ASN A 69 8.44 -6.16 0.13
N ALA A 70 8.43 -6.72 1.35
CA ALA A 70 8.51 -5.94 2.59
C ALA A 70 9.85 -5.17 2.70
N ILE A 71 10.98 -5.77 2.31
CA ILE A 71 12.29 -5.12 2.30
C ILE A 71 12.31 -3.96 1.30
N LEU A 72 11.84 -4.20 0.07
CA LEU A 72 11.73 -3.18 -0.97
C LEU A 72 10.86 -2.01 -0.50
N THR A 73 9.67 -2.32 0.03
CA THR A 73 8.72 -1.32 0.53
C THR A 73 9.33 -0.49 1.66
N GLU A 74 10.05 -1.12 2.59
CA GLU A 74 10.72 -0.41 3.69
C GLU A 74 11.73 0.62 3.17
N GLU A 75 12.53 0.27 2.16
CA GLU A 75 13.52 1.18 1.58
C GLU A 75 12.89 2.36 0.84
N LEU A 76 11.84 2.12 0.04
CA LEU A 76 11.13 3.17 -0.68
C LEU A 76 10.45 4.16 0.28
N PHE A 77 9.74 3.66 1.28
CA PHE A 77 8.98 4.48 2.22
C PHE A 77 9.86 5.22 3.23
N ALA A 78 11.08 4.75 3.48
CA ALA A 78 12.07 5.50 4.25
C ALA A 78 12.61 6.71 3.48
N ALA A 79 12.61 6.66 2.15
CA ALA A 79 13.02 7.78 1.31
C ALA A 79 11.89 8.80 1.16
N ASP A 80 10.75 8.38 0.59
CA ASP A 80 9.56 9.20 0.43
C ASP A 80 8.28 8.33 0.33
N PRO A 81 7.31 8.46 1.24
CA PRO A 81 6.11 7.64 1.23
C PRO A 81 5.17 7.92 0.04
N GLY A 82 5.13 9.15 -0.46
CA GLY A 82 4.29 9.52 -1.61
C GLY A 82 4.74 8.79 -2.88
N ILE A 83 6.01 8.94 -3.25
CA ILE A 83 6.61 8.27 -4.42
C ILE A 83 6.75 6.77 -4.17
N GLY A 84 7.14 6.37 -2.97
CA GLY A 84 7.22 4.95 -2.59
C GLY A 84 5.88 4.23 -2.76
N LEU A 85 4.77 4.90 -2.43
CA LEU A 85 3.43 4.38 -2.70
C LEU A 85 3.20 4.20 -4.20
N CYS A 86 3.49 5.21 -5.04
CA CYS A 86 3.32 5.09 -6.50
C CYS A 86 3.99 3.84 -7.10
N ILE A 87 5.24 3.57 -6.70
CA ILE A 87 6.01 2.41 -7.16
C ILE A 87 5.37 1.11 -6.65
N SER A 88 5.19 1.01 -5.32
CA SER A 88 4.67 -0.20 -4.66
C SER A 88 3.24 -0.55 -5.06
N SER A 89 2.43 0.44 -5.43
CA SER A 89 1.02 0.25 -5.82
C SER A 89 0.79 0.27 -7.34
N SER A 90 1.85 0.30 -8.16
CA SER A 90 1.74 0.27 -9.64
C SER A 90 0.91 -0.91 -10.14
N GLY A 91 1.06 -2.08 -9.54
CA GLY A 91 0.28 -3.28 -9.81
C GLY A 91 -0.82 -3.56 -8.79
N PHE A 92 -1.34 -2.55 -8.07
CA PHE A 92 -2.31 -2.78 -7.00
C PHE A 92 -3.62 -3.38 -7.55
N GLY A 93 -3.84 -4.67 -7.28
CA GLY A 93 -4.91 -5.49 -7.86
C GLY A 93 -4.40 -6.66 -8.71
N ALA A 94 -3.11 -6.69 -9.07
CA ALA A 94 -2.47 -7.82 -9.73
C ALA A 94 -2.53 -9.08 -8.88
N GLU A 95 -2.53 -8.96 -7.55
CA GLU A 95 -2.66 -10.06 -6.60
C GLU A 95 -3.99 -10.81 -6.81
N ALA A 96 -5.09 -10.09 -7.06
CA ALA A 96 -6.39 -10.72 -7.34
C ALA A 96 -6.39 -11.47 -8.69
N LEU A 97 -5.70 -10.94 -9.70
CA LEU A 97 -5.52 -11.63 -10.98
C LEU A 97 -4.61 -12.86 -10.87
N MET A 98 -3.54 -12.74 -10.08
CA MET A 98 -2.61 -13.84 -9.83
C MET A 98 -3.31 -15.03 -9.18
N GLU A 99 -4.10 -14.75 -8.13
CA GLU A 99 -4.74 -15.79 -7.32
C GLU A 99 -6.00 -16.37 -7.98
N PHE A 100 -6.82 -15.52 -8.60
CA PHE A 100 -8.15 -15.92 -9.06
C PHE A 100 -8.42 -15.70 -10.54
N GLY A 101 -7.53 -15.00 -11.25
CA GLY A 101 -7.68 -14.73 -12.67
C GLY A 101 -7.48 -15.96 -13.54
N THR A 102 -8.05 -15.93 -14.75
CA THR A 102 -7.75 -16.94 -15.77
C THR A 102 -6.37 -16.69 -16.38
N GLU A 103 -5.80 -17.71 -17.01
CA GLU A 103 -4.51 -17.56 -17.71
C GLU A 103 -4.56 -16.48 -18.79
N GLU A 104 -5.68 -16.37 -19.53
CA GLU A 104 -5.86 -15.32 -20.52
C GLU A 104 -5.90 -13.91 -19.91
N GLN A 105 -6.45 -13.75 -18.70
CA GLN A 105 -6.43 -12.48 -17.99
C GLN A 105 -5.01 -12.12 -17.54
N LYS A 106 -4.27 -13.10 -16.99
CA LYS A 106 -2.89 -12.93 -16.53
C LYS A 106 -1.95 -12.57 -17.67
N GLU A 107 -1.97 -13.35 -18.77
CA GLU A 107 -1.15 -13.13 -19.96
C GLU A 107 -1.44 -11.78 -20.63
N ARG A 108 -2.68 -11.28 -20.51
CA ARG A 108 -3.08 -9.99 -21.08
C ARG A 108 -2.59 -8.80 -20.26
N VAL A 109 -2.72 -8.84 -18.93
CA VAL A 109 -2.53 -7.63 -18.09
C VAL A 109 -1.16 -7.58 -17.43
N LEU A 110 -0.71 -8.69 -16.83
CA LEU A 110 0.47 -8.67 -15.96
C LEU A 110 1.78 -8.27 -16.67
N PRO A 111 2.02 -8.67 -17.95
CA PRO A 111 3.21 -8.21 -18.67
C PRO A 111 3.24 -6.70 -18.89
N GLU A 112 2.09 -6.06 -19.15
CA GLU A 112 2.03 -4.60 -19.34
C GLU A 112 2.33 -3.87 -18.02
N VAL A 113 1.83 -4.41 -16.91
CA VAL A 113 2.03 -3.82 -15.58
C VAL A 113 3.47 -3.96 -15.10
N THR A 114 4.09 -5.14 -15.28
CA THR A 114 5.48 -5.37 -14.88
C THR A 114 6.48 -4.62 -15.74
N ALA A 115 6.14 -4.37 -17.01
CA ALA A 115 6.94 -3.53 -17.91
C ALA A 115 6.81 -2.02 -17.64
N GLY A 116 5.82 -1.60 -16.84
CA GLY A 116 5.50 -0.19 -16.62
C GLY A 116 4.69 0.46 -17.74
N ASP A 117 4.22 -0.32 -18.71
CA ASP A 117 3.36 0.14 -19.81
C ASP A 117 1.91 0.36 -19.35
N ALA A 118 1.51 -0.25 -18.23
CA ALA A 118 0.19 -0.10 -17.62
C ALA A 118 0.25 0.05 -16.09
N VAL A 119 -0.70 0.77 -15.52
CA VAL A 119 -0.89 0.89 -14.07
C VAL A 119 -2.25 0.28 -13.67
N MET A 120 -2.29 -0.38 -12.52
CA MET A 120 -3.52 -0.94 -11.94
C MET A 120 -4.02 -0.12 -10.75
N GLY A 121 -5.31 -0.22 -10.48
CA GLY A 121 -5.92 0.17 -9.22
C GLY A 121 -6.96 -0.84 -8.73
N SER A 122 -7.22 -0.86 -7.43
CA SER A 122 -8.29 -1.66 -6.84
C SER A 122 -9.41 -0.76 -6.33
N ALA A 123 -10.62 -0.96 -6.86
CA ALA A 123 -11.78 -0.10 -6.66
C ALA A 123 -12.82 -0.79 -5.78
N ILE A 124 -12.62 -0.68 -4.47
CA ILE A 124 -13.43 -1.36 -3.45
C ILE A 124 -14.32 -0.37 -2.71
N SER A 125 -13.71 0.60 -2.04
CA SER A 125 -14.38 1.54 -1.13
C SER A 125 -15.38 2.44 -1.86
N GLU A 126 -16.45 2.77 -1.16
CA GLU A 126 -17.53 3.65 -1.62
C GLU A 126 -17.79 4.75 -0.58
N PRO A 127 -18.45 5.86 -0.94
CA PRO A 127 -18.74 6.95 0.01
C PRO A 127 -19.42 6.50 1.30
N GLN A 128 -20.27 5.47 1.23
CA GLN A 128 -20.99 4.89 2.37
C GLN A 128 -20.36 3.61 2.93
N ALA A 129 -19.36 3.02 2.27
CA ALA A 129 -18.79 1.72 2.61
C ALA A 129 -17.26 1.73 2.49
N GLY A 130 -16.58 1.86 3.64
CA GLY A 130 -15.13 1.73 3.75
C GLY A 130 -14.76 0.53 4.63
N SER A 131 -14.81 0.71 5.95
CA SER A 131 -14.56 -0.38 6.91
C SER A 131 -15.55 -1.54 6.80
N ASP A 132 -16.80 -1.26 6.43
CA ASP A 132 -17.82 -2.27 6.18
C ASP A 132 -17.92 -2.57 4.68
N VAL A 133 -17.02 -3.41 4.19
CA VAL A 133 -16.95 -3.78 2.77
C VAL A 133 -18.19 -4.58 2.32
N THR A 134 -18.93 -5.18 3.26
CA THR A 134 -20.18 -5.90 2.96
C THR A 134 -21.36 -4.98 2.64
N SER A 135 -21.16 -3.66 2.64
CA SER A 135 -22.18 -2.64 2.35
C SER A 135 -21.91 -1.87 1.04
N VAL A 136 -21.00 -2.38 0.19
CA VAL A 136 -20.79 -1.83 -1.16
C VAL A 136 -22.06 -1.96 -2.00
N ALA A 137 -22.37 -0.93 -2.78
CA ALA A 137 -23.61 -0.78 -3.52
C ALA A 137 -23.40 -0.56 -5.04
N THR A 138 -22.16 -0.47 -5.52
CA THR A 138 -21.87 -0.53 -6.97
C THR A 138 -22.37 -1.86 -7.50
N ARG A 139 -23.20 -1.83 -8.54
CA ARG A 139 -23.85 -3.01 -9.12
C ARG A 139 -23.23 -3.37 -10.46
N ALA A 140 -23.18 -4.65 -10.77
CA ALA A 140 -22.93 -5.14 -12.11
C ALA A 140 -24.01 -6.15 -12.51
N GLU A 141 -24.84 -5.77 -13.47
CA GLU A 141 -25.94 -6.58 -13.98
C GLU A 141 -25.55 -7.23 -15.32
N LYS A 142 -25.96 -8.48 -15.55
CA LYS A 142 -25.71 -9.13 -16.84
C LYS A 142 -26.67 -8.60 -17.91
N ASP A 143 -26.12 -8.20 -19.05
CA ASP A 143 -26.86 -7.94 -20.30
C ASP A 143 -26.15 -8.66 -21.46
N GLY A 144 -26.64 -9.85 -21.80
CA GLY A 144 -26.01 -10.70 -22.83
C GLY A 144 -24.69 -11.30 -22.34
N ASP A 145 -23.62 -11.03 -23.08
CA ASP A 145 -22.23 -11.43 -22.82
C ASP A 145 -21.41 -10.31 -22.13
N GLU A 146 -22.09 -9.32 -21.56
CA GLU A 146 -21.47 -8.20 -20.85
C GLU A 146 -22.07 -8.01 -19.44
N TRP A 147 -21.28 -7.39 -18.58
CA TRP A 147 -21.67 -6.73 -17.34
C TRP A 147 -21.93 -5.25 -17.60
N VAL A 148 -23.03 -4.72 -17.05
CA VAL A 148 -23.33 -3.29 -17.03
C VAL A 148 -23.15 -2.79 -15.61
N ILE A 149 -22.13 -1.97 -15.40
CA ILE A 149 -21.70 -1.49 -14.08
C ILE A 149 -22.24 -0.09 -13.81
N ASN A 150 -22.89 0.08 -12.66
CA ASN A 150 -23.42 1.35 -12.18
C ASN A 150 -23.07 1.58 -10.72
N GLY A 151 -22.51 2.75 -10.41
CA GLY A 151 -22.16 3.11 -9.03
C GLY A 151 -21.02 4.11 -8.93
N SER A 152 -20.40 4.15 -7.75
CA SER A 152 -19.27 5.04 -7.48
C SER A 152 -18.30 4.41 -6.50
N LYS A 153 -17.01 4.60 -6.75
CA LYS A 153 -15.91 4.21 -5.88
C LYS A 153 -15.17 5.45 -5.39
N MET A 154 -14.64 5.39 -4.18
CA MET A 154 -14.06 6.53 -3.50
C MET A 154 -12.69 6.18 -2.91
N TRP A 155 -11.76 7.13 -2.98
CA TRP A 155 -10.39 6.99 -2.46
C TRP A 155 -9.55 5.97 -3.22
N ILE A 156 -9.72 5.88 -4.54
CA ILE A 156 -9.05 4.85 -5.35
C ILE A 156 -7.65 5.30 -5.72
N THR A 157 -6.64 4.64 -5.15
CA THR A 157 -5.23 4.81 -5.52
C THR A 157 -5.05 4.53 -7.02
N ASN A 158 -4.24 5.34 -7.68
CA ASN A 158 -4.04 5.34 -9.14
C ASN A 158 -5.29 5.67 -9.96
N GLY A 159 -6.36 6.20 -9.35
CA GLY A 159 -7.66 6.32 -9.98
C GLY A 159 -7.73 7.14 -11.29
N THR A 160 -6.81 8.07 -11.55
CA THR A 160 -6.74 8.81 -12.83
C THR A 160 -5.57 8.41 -13.73
N VAL A 161 -4.64 7.61 -13.22
CA VAL A 161 -3.43 7.16 -13.94
C VAL A 161 -3.46 5.68 -14.32
N ALA A 162 -4.34 4.89 -13.70
CA ALA A 162 -4.49 3.47 -14.01
C ALA A 162 -5.16 3.23 -15.37
N ASP A 163 -4.75 2.12 -15.97
CA ASP A 163 -5.27 1.55 -17.22
C ASP A 163 -6.22 0.38 -16.94
N TYR A 164 -6.08 -0.26 -15.77
CA TYR A 164 -6.95 -1.35 -15.34
C TYR A 164 -7.43 -1.14 -13.89
N PHE A 165 -8.68 -1.49 -13.63
CA PHE A 165 -9.25 -1.54 -12.29
C PHE A 165 -9.76 -2.93 -11.95
N VAL A 166 -9.45 -3.42 -10.77
CA VAL A 166 -10.20 -4.53 -10.14
C VAL A 166 -11.36 -3.91 -9.36
N VAL A 167 -12.58 -4.04 -9.87
CA VAL A 167 -13.76 -3.39 -9.29
C VAL A 167 -14.62 -4.42 -8.56
N VAL A 168 -14.87 -4.18 -7.26
CA VAL A 168 -15.80 -5.00 -6.47
C VAL A 168 -17.22 -4.52 -6.70
N CYS A 169 -18.11 -5.40 -7.16
CA CYS A 169 -19.50 -5.08 -7.46
C CYS A 169 -20.46 -6.07 -6.78
N GLU A 170 -21.64 -5.60 -6.39
CA GLU A 170 -22.81 -6.45 -6.14
C GLU A 170 -23.28 -7.02 -7.49
N THR A 171 -23.20 -8.33 -7.63
CA THR A 171 -23.54 -9.06 -8.87
C THR A 171 -24.72 -10.00 -8.70
N ASP A 172 -25.14 -10.27 -7.47
CA ASP A 172 -26.30 -11.09 -7.17
C ASP A 172 -27.04 -10.56 -5.93
N PRO A 173 -27.95 -9.59 -6.11
CA PRO A 173 -28.68 -8.96 -5.00
C PRO A 173 -29.77 -9.86 -4.41
N GLU A 174 -30.05 -11.03 -5.02
CA GLU A 174 -31.07 -11.96 -4.51
C GLU A 174 -30.51 -12.92 -3.45
N ILE A 175 -29.19 -13.00 -3.31
CA ILE A 175 -28.55 -13.81 -2.29
C ILE A 175 -28.65 -13.11 -0.93
N ASP A 176 -29.50 -13.63 -0.05
CA ASP A 176 -29.67 -13.17 1.34
C ASP A 176 -28.55 -13.75 2.24
N ASP A 177 -27.29 -13.55 1.84
CA ASP A 177 -26.10 -13.84 2.64
C ASP A 177 -25.13 -12.67 2.55
N ARG A 178 -24.70 -12.17 3.71
CA ARG A 178 -23.90 -10.94 3.85
C ARG A 178 -22.53 -11.02 3.16
N TYR A 179 -22.01 -12.23 2.96
CA TYR A 179 -20.68 -12.49 2.44
C TYR A 179 -20.69 -13.05 1.02
N SER A 180 -21.86 -13.15 0.42
CA SER A 180 -22.08 -13.68 -0.92
C SER A 180 -22.72 -12.61 -1.81
N GLY A 181 -22.70 -12.84 -3.13
CA GLY A 181 -23.34 -11.94 -4.10
C GLY A 181 -22.44 -10.82 -4.62
N TYR A 182 -21.25 -10.64 -4.03
CA TYR A 182 -20.21 -9.75 -4.57
C TYR A 182 -19.28 -10.48 -5.53
N SER A 183 -18.77 -9.78 -6.54
CA SER A 183 -17.74 -10.29 -7.45
C SER A 183 -16.68 -9.22 -7.72
N GLN A 184 -15.52 -9.67 -8.20
CA GLN A 184 -14.46 -8.81 -8.72
C GLN A 184 -14.51 -8.83 -10.24
N ILE A 185 -14.47 -7.66 -10.87
CA ILE A 185 -14.50 -7.51 -12.34
C ILE A 185 -13.31 -6.64 -12.74
N LEU A 186 -12.53 -7.12 -13.71
CA LEU A 186 -11.46 -6.35 -14.35
C LEU A 186 -12.08 -5.31 -15.30
N VAL A 187 -11.76 -4.03 -15.15
CA VAL A 187 -12.33 -2.95 -15.96
C VAL A 187 -11.21 -2.13 -16.57
N GLU A 188 -11.17 -2.03 -17.89
CA GLU A 188 -10.25 -1.12 -18.59
C GLU A 188 -10.66 0.34 -18.34
N ALA A 189 -9.68 1.22 -18.12
CA ALA A 189 -9.92 2.58 -17.64
C ALA A 189 -10.43 3.54 -18.73
N ASP A 190 -10.42 3.13 -20.00
CA ASP A 190 -10.87 3.88 -21.17
C ASP A 190 -12.31 3.55 -21.58
N ARG A 191 -13.00 2.68 -20.84
CA ARG A 191 -14.39 2.28 -21.12
C ARG A 191 -15.34 3.48 -21.06
N ASP A 192 -16.23 3.55 -22.06
CA ASP A 192 -17.31 4.55 -22.08
C ASP A 192 -18.17 4.46 -20.81
N GLY A 193 -18.51 5.61 -20.23
CA GLY A 193 -19.30 5.71 -19.00
C GLY A 193 -18.48 5.76 -17.70
N LEU A 194 -17.17 5.50 -17.76
CA LEU A 194 -16.27 5.62 -16.60
C LEU A 194 -15.71 7.04 -16.48
N THR A 195 -16.10 7.74 -15.42
CA THR A 195 -15.53 9.05 -15.05
C THR A 195 -14.55 8.90 -13.90
N ARG A 196 -13.41 9.59 -13.98
CA ARG A 196 -12.29 9.50 -13.03
C ARG A 196 -11.89 10.90 -12.56
N ASP A 197 -12.22 11.24 -11.32
CA ASP A 197 -12.03 12.59 -10.78
C ASP A 197 -10.93 12.58 -9.71
N LYS A 198 -9.78 13.19 -10.03
CA LYS A 198 -8.65 13.27 -9.11
C LYS A 198 -9.02 14.03 -7.83
N ILE A 199 -8.64 13.48 -6.70
CA ILE A 199 -8.76 14.06 -5.37
C ILE A 199 -7.45 14.75 -5.02
N THR A 200 -7.53 16.05 -4.76
CA THR A 200 -6.42 16.92 -4.38
C THR A 200 -6.58 17.43 -2.94
N GLY A 201 -5.50 17.98 -2.37
CA GLY A 201 -5.51 18.53 -1.01
C GLY A 201 -5.47 17.45 0.09
N LYS A 202 -4.90 16.28 -0.21
CA LYS A 202 -4.65 15.23 0.80
C LYS A 202 -3.69 15.74 1.87
N LEU A 203 -3.80 15.21 3.09
CA LEU A 203 -2.87 15.54 4.18
C LEU A 203 -1.42 15.19 3.80
N GLY A 204 -1.22 13.96 3.35
CA GLY A 204 0.07 13.41 2.95
C GLY A 204 -0.06 12.52 1.72
N ILE A 205 1.01 11.79 1.38
CA ILE A 205 1.18 10.94 0.20
C ILE A 205 0.75 11.65 -1.09
N ARG A 206 1.12 12.93 -1.21
CA ARG A 206 0.57 13.84 -2.22
C ARG A 206 1.03 13.53 -3.65
N ALA A 207 2.20 12.92 -3.80
CA ALA A 207 2.67 12.40 -5.08
C ALA A 207 1.80 11.25 -5.60
N SER A 208 1.17 10.48 -4.70
CA SER A 208 0.29 9.37 -5.08
C SER A 208 -1.03 9.88 -5.62
N ASP A 209 -1.47 9.29 -6.74
CA ASP A 209 -2.75 9.60 -7.33
C ASP A 209 -3.90 8.94 -6.56
N THR A 210 -5.01 9.66 -6.41
CA THR A 210 -6.21 9.15 -5.74
C THR A 210 -7.42 9.77 -6.41
N ALA A 211 -8.46 8.98 -6.72
CA ALA A 211 -9.65 9.49 -7.40
C ALA A 211 -10.96 8.99 -6.80
N GLU A 212 -12.02 9.73 -7.12
CA GLU A 212 -13.38 9.19 -7.18
C GLU A 212 -13.59 8.57 -8.58
N LEU A 213 -14.17 7.37 -8.64
CA LEU A 213 -14.58 6.73 -9.89
C LEU A 213 -16.10 6.69 -9.94
N ARG A 214 -16.68 7.02 -11.08
CA ARG A 214 -18.13 6.94 -11.31
C ARG A 214 -18.41 6.10 -12.55
N PHE A 215 -19.29 5.13 -12.39
CA PHE A 215 -19.69 4.18 -13.40
C PHE A 215 -21.13 4.47 -13.78
N ASP A 216 -21.36 4.90 -15.02
CA ASP A 216 -22.67 5.16 -15.60
C ASP A 216 -22.85 4.27 -16.84
N ASP A 217 -23.60 3.17 -16.68
CA ASP A 217 -23.80 2.14 -17.69
C ASP A 217 -22.50 1.62 -18.37
N VAL A 218 -21.43 1.44 -17.57
CA VAL A 218 -20.14 0.96 -18.07
C VAL A 218 -20.26 -0.50 -18.48
N ARG A 219 -20.01 -0.80 -19.75
CA ARG A 219 -20.12 -2.16 -20.31
C ARG A 219 -18.77 -2.86 -20.34
N VAL A 220 -18.72 -4.05 -19.76
CA VAL A 220 -17.49 -4.85 -19.60
C VAL A 220 -17.78 -6.30 -20.00
N PRO A 221 -16.93 -6.98 -20.80
CA PRO A 221 -17.17 -8.35 -21.20
C PRO A 221 -17.32 -9.33 -20.02
N GLU A 222 -18.13 -10.37 -20.17
CA GLU A 222 -18.35 -11.37 -19.13
C GLU A 222 -17.03 -12.03 -18.68
N GLU A 223 -16.11 -12.26 -19.62
CA GLU A 223 -14.80 -12.88 -19.36
C GLU A 223 -13.87 -12.03 -18.48
N ASN A 224 -14.22 -10.77 -18.18
CA ASN A 224 -13.47 -9.95 -17.23
C ASN A 224 -13.84 -10.24 -15.76
N LEU A 225 -14.79 -11.15 -15.49
CA LEU A 225 -15.02 -11.65 -14.15
C LEU A 225 -13.75 -12.33 -13.61
N ILE A 226 -13.28 -11.90 -12.44
CA ILE A 226 -12.11 -12.49 -11.77
C ILE A 226 -12.58 -13.59 -10.82
N GLY A 227 -12.14 -14.81 -11.08
CA GLY A 227 -12.54 -16.01 -10.34
C GLY A 227 -14.04 -16.34 -10.49
N GLN A 228 -14.73 -16.51 -9.36
CA GLN A 228 -16.11 -17.03 -9.37
C GLN A 228 -17.11 -15.96 -8.95
N ARG A 229 -18.22 -15.87 -9.70
CA ARG A 229 -19.33 -14.96 -9.39
C ARG A 229 -19.85 -15.24 -7.99
N GLY A 230 -20.02 -14.19 -7.19
CA GLY A 230 -20.55 -14.27 -5.82
C GLY A 230 -19.50 -14.60 -4.75
N MET A 231 -18.25 -14.88 -5.16
CA MET A 231 -17.14 -15.19 -4.23
C MET A 231 -16.23 -13.97 -3.94
N GLY A 232 -16.58 -12.80 -4.47
CA GLY A 232 -15.75 -11.58 -4.42
C GLY A 232 -15.36 -11.16 -3.01
N PHE A 233 -16.26 -11.30 -2.03
CA PHE A 233 -15.94 -10.96 -0.64
C PHE A 233 -14.87 -11.87 -0.04
N LEU A 234 -14.98 -13.20 -0.23
CA LEU A 234 -14.02 -14.17 0.28
C LEU A 234 -12.65 -14.01 -0.38
N GLN A 235 -12.64 -13.81 -1.70
CA GLN A 235 -11.42 -13.51 -2.45
C GLN A 235 -10.76 -12.23 -1.95
N LEU A 236 -11.56 -11.20 -1.63
CA LEU A 236 -11.06 -9.93 -1.11
C LEU A 236 -10.49 -10.06 0.32
N MET A 237 -11.05 -10.94 1.17
CA MET A 237 -10.46 -11.19 2.49
C MET A 237 -9.07 -11.81 2.39
N GLN A 238 -8.85 -12.71 1.43
CA GLN A 238 -7.53 -13.31 1.16
C GLN A 238 -6.54 -12.26 0.65
N PHE A 239 -6.98 -11.43 -0.30
CA PHE A 239 -6.21 -10.26 -0.78
C PHE A 239 -5.74 -9.37 0.38
N PHE A 240 -6.61 -9.06 1.34
CA PHE A 240 -6.25 -8.17 2.45
C PHE A 240 -5.22 -8.73 3.43
N ASP A 241 -5.10 -10.04 3.58
CA ASP A 241 -4.12 -10.61 4.51
C ASP A 241 -2.68 -10.38 4.00
N GLU A 242 -2.48 -10.40 2.69
CA GLU A 242 -1.22 -10.03 2.05
C GLU A 242 -1.00 -8.51 2.08
N THR A 243 -1.97 -7.71 1.62
CA THR A 243 -1.78 -6.25 1.51
C THR A 243 -1.58 -5.55 2.86
N ARG A 244 -2.19 -6.06 3.94
CA ARG A 244 -1.93 -5.56 5.31
C ARG A 244 -0.47 -5.72 5.72
N THR A 245 0.17 -6.82 5.30
CA THR A 245 1.59 -7.04 5.55
C THR A 245 2.44 -6.03 4.78
N ALA A 246 2.09 -5.75 3.52
CA ALA A 246 2.76 -4.71 2.73
C ALA A 246 2.64 -3.33 3.39
N VAL A 247 1.45 -2.96 3.89
CA VAL A 247 1.25 -1.70 4.62
C VAL A 247 2.03 -1.64 5.93
N ALA A 248 2.19 -2.77 6.63
CA ALA A 248 3.05 -2.81 7.80
C ALA A 248 4.49 -2.43 7.44
N ALA A 249 5.02 -2.92 6.30
CA ALA A 249 6.33 -2.53 5.78
C ALA A 249 6.42 -1.04 5.43
N GLN A 250 5.34 -0.44 4.91
CA GLN A 250 5.25 1.02 4.70
C GLN A 250 5.45 1.78 6.03
N GLY A 251 4.76 1.34 7.08
CA GLY A 251 4.90 1.93 8.41
C GLY A 251 6.32 1.79 8.98
N VAL A 252 6.97 0.65 8.78
CA VAL A 252 8.38 0.45 9.18
C VAL A 252 9.31 1.38 8.41
N GLY A 253 9.12 1.51 7.10
CA GLY A 253 9.91 2.41 6.25
C GLY A 253 9.82 3.86 6.72
N ILE A 254 8.60 4.36 6.94
CA ILE A 254 8.36 5.71 7.46
C ILE A 254 9.03 5.92 8.83
N ALA A 255 8.83 4.99 9.76
CA ALA A 255 9.43 5.06 11.10
C ALA A 255 10.96 5.11 11.01
N ARG A 256 11.56 4.21 10.19
CA ARG A 256 13.01 4.17 9.98
C ARG A 256 13.52 5.48 9.38
N GLY A 257 12.92 5.94 8.28
CA GLY A 257 13.32 7.16 7.60
C GLY A 257 13.23 8.40 8.49
N ALA A 258 12.22 8.47 9.36
CA ALA A 258 12.07 9.54 10.34
C ALA A 258 13.12 9.46 11.46
N ALA A 259 13.40 8.26 11.98
CA ALA A 259 14.41 8.05 13.00
C ALA A 259 15.84 8.34 12.51
N GLU A 260 16.17 7.97 11.27
CA GLU A 260 17.47 8.26 10.66
C GLU A 260 17.71 9.77 10.53
N ARG A 261 16.71 10.52 10.03
CA ARG A 261 16.77 11.99 9.93
C ARG A 261 16.88 12.66 11.29
N ALA A 262 16.13 12.16 12.28
CA ALA A 262 16.19 12.68 13.65
C ALA A 262 17.57 12.45 14.28
N LEU A 263 18.19 11.30 14.04
CA LEU A 263 19.54 11.00 14.50
C LEU A 263 20.57 11.92 13.86
N GLU A 264 20.56 12.03 12.52
CA GLU A 264 21.47 12.89 11.76
C GLU A 264 21.38 14.34 12.24
N TYR A 265 20.17 14.90 12.29
CA TYR A 265 19.96 16.26 12.77
C TYR A 265 20.40 16.44 14.22
N ALA A 266 20.20 15.44 15.08
CA ALA A 266 20.59 15.52 16.47
C ALA A 266 22.12 15.56 16.66
N GLU A 267 22.88 14.90 15.78
CA GLU A 267 24.33 14.90 15.81
C GLU A 267 24.93 16.21 15.26
N GLU A 268 24.26 16.84 14.29
CA GLU A 268 24.74 18.08 13.67
C GLU A 268 24.30 19.35 14.42
N ARG A 269 23.08 19.37 14.94
CA ARG A 269 22.50 20.57 15.55
C ARG A 269 23.11 20.82 16.93
N GLU A 270 23.71 21.99 17.13
CA GLU A 270 24.23 22.40 18.43
C GLU A 270 23.28 23.34 19.21
N GLN A 271 23.12 23.10 20.50
CA GLN A 271 22.51 24.02 21.48
C GLN A 271 23.23 23.89 22.82
N PHE A 272 23.35 25.01 23.55
CA PHE A 272 24.13 25.07 24.79
C PHE A 272 25.55 24.50 24.60
N ASP A 273 26.21 24.91 23.51
CA ASP A 273 27.60 24.62 23.16
C ASP A 273 27.95 23.13 22.96
N ARG A 274 26.98 22.31 22.54
CA ARG A 274 27.18 20.90 22.18
C ARG A 274 26.08 20.37 21.24
N PRO A 275 26.30 19.26 20.53
CA PRO A 275 25.26 18.56 19.77
C PRO A 275 24.03 18.25 20.63
N ILE A 276 22.82 18.35 20.07
CA ILE A 276 21.62 18.04 20.83
C ILE A 276 21.51 16.55 21.16
N SER A 277 22.19 15.69 20.40
CA SER A 277 22.37 14.27 20.70
C SER A 277 23.02 14.02 22.05
N ASP A 278 23.70 15.00 22.69
CA ASP A 278 24.28 14.87 24.02
C ASP A 278 23.27 15.01 25.17
N PHE A 279 22.09 15.59 24.94
CA PHE A 279 21.07 15.70 25.98
C PHE A 279 20.38 14.36 26.20
N GLN A 280 20.29 13.93 27.46
CA GLN A 280 19.67 12.66 27.84
C GLN A 280 18.24 12.52 27.28
N ALA A 281 17.46 13.60 27.28
CA ALA A 281 16.10 13.60 26.75
C ALA A 281 16.05 13.26 25.24
N ILE A 282 17.03 13.74 24.46
CA ILE A 282 17.13 13.41 23.03
C ILE A 282 17.64 11.98 22.85
N LYS A 283 18.65 11.55 23.64
CA LYS A 283 19.13 10.15 23.60
C LYS A 283 18.02 9.14 23.87
N HIS A 284 17.15 9.40 24.84
CA HIS A 284 16.03 8.52 25.15
C HIS A 284 15.02 8.46 24.00
N LYS A 285 14.68 9.60 23.38
CA LYS A 285 13.81 9.63 22.19
C LYS A 285 14.39 8.79 21.06
N LEU A 286 15.64 9.01 20.69
CA LEU A 286 16.31 8.24 19.63
C LEU A 286 16.34 6.73 19.95
N ALA A 287 16.61 6.37 21.22
CA ALA A 287 16.60 4.97 21.66
C ALA A 287 15.20 4.32 21.56
N GLU A 288 14.15 5.03 21.96
CA GLU A 288 12.76 4.57 21.85
C GLU A 288 12.33 4.45 20.38
N MET A 289 12.64 5.44 19.54
CA MET A 289 12.33 5.45 18.12
C MET A 289 12.93 4.23 17.40
N HIS A 290 14.24 3.97 17.61
CA HIS A 290 14.89 2.82 17.01
C HIS A 290 14.38 1.49 17.57
N THR A 291 14.15 1.39 18.87
CA THR A 291 13.65 0.16 19.50
C THR A 291 12.26 -0.21 18.97
N ASN A 292 11.35 0.76 18.86
CA ASN A 292 10.00 0.54 18.35
C ASN A 292 10.02 0.19 16.87
N THR A 293 10.87 0.86 16.08
CA THR A 293 11.05 0.56 14.65
C THR A 293 11.55 -0.88 14.43
N GLU A 294 12.55 -1.33 15.21
CA GLU A 294 13.02 -2.72 15.14
C GLU A 294 11.95 -3.73 15.54
N ALA A 295 11.18 -3.44 16.59
CA ALA A 295 10.07 -4.31 17.00
C ALA A 295 9.00 -4.42 15.90
N ALA A 296 8.67 -3.30 15.24
CA ALA A 296 7.71 -3.26 14.14
C ALA A 296 8.22 -4.03 12.92
N ARG A 297 9.51 -3.91 12.59
CA ARG A 297 10.15 -4.67 11.51
C ARG A 297 10.06 -6.16 11.74
N TRP A 298 10.37 -6.64 12.94
CA TRP A 298 10.31 -8.07 13.22
C TRP A 298 8.91 -8.66 13.16
N LEU A 299 7.90 -7.90 13.61
CA LEU A 299 6.52 -8.32 13.49
C LEU A 299 6.07 -8.35 12.01
N THR A 300 6.48 -7.35 11.23
CA THR A 300 6.21 -7.27 9.79
C THR A 300 6.86 -8.42 9.03
N TYR A 301 8.15 -8.70 9.27
CA TYR A 301 8.85 -9.79 8.58
C TYR A 301 8.31 -11.17 8.98
N ARG A 302 7.86 -11.33 10.23
CA ARG A 302 7.14 -12.54 10.62
C ARG A 302 5.82 -12.69 9.88
N SER A 303 5.08 -11.60 9.69
CA SER A 303 3.86 -11.61 8.89
C SER A 303 4.13 -11.97 7.43
N ALA A 304 5.17 -11.38 6.83
CA ALA A 304 5.59 -11.69 5.46
C ALA A 304 5.97 -13.16 5.29
N TRP A 305 6.75 -13.71 6.22
CA TRP A 305 7.05 -15.13 6.26
C TRP A 305 5.78 -15.99 6.37
N ALA A 306 4.78 -15.54 7.14
CA ALA A 306 3.51 -16.25 7.29
C ALA A 306 2.67 -16.25 6.00
N VAL A 307 2.74 -15.20 5.18
CA VAL A 307 2.15 -15.17 3.84
C VAL A 307 2.82 -16.24 2.97
N ASP A 308 4.14 -16.21 2.86
CA ASP A 308 4.92 -17.12 2.00
C ASP A 308 4.80 -18.60 2.38
N ASN A 309 4.34 -18.90 3.60
CA ASN A 309 4.26 -20.26 4.14
C ASN A 309 2.81 -20.67 4.50
N GLU A 310 1.80 -19.89 4.08
CA GLU A 310 0.38 -20.14 4.35
C GLU A 310 0.10 -20.48 5.83
N SER A 311 0.70 -19.72 6.74
CA SER A 311 0.58 -20.00 8.17
C SER A 311 -0.86 -19.82 8.64
N GLY A 312 -1.37 -20.75 9.44
CA GLY A 312 -2.73 -20.69 9.98
C GLY A 312 -3.02 -19.51 10.91
N ASP A 313 -2.00 -18.73 11.31
CA ASP A 313 -2.12 -17.51 12.11
C ASP A 313 -1.91 -16.22 11.29
N LEU A 314 -1.87 -16.30 9.95
CA LEU A 314 -1.57 -15.17 9.06
C LEU A 314 -2.49 -13.96 9.30
N THR A 315 -3.81 -14.14 9.30
CA THR A 315 -4.78 -13.04 9.46
C THR A 315 -4.53 -12.24 10.75
N ALA A 316 -4.23 -12.94 11.84
CA ALA A 316 -3.89 -12.32 13.13
C ALA A 316 -2.54 -11.60 13.07
N LEU A 317 -1.50 -12.24 12.50
CA LEU A 317 -0.17 -11.66 12.38
C LEU A 317 -0.14 -10.41 11.49
N ALA A 318 -0.81 -10.45 10.33
CA ALA A 318 -0.93 -9.32 9.41
C ALA A 318 -1.62 -8.13 10.08
N SER A 319 -2.70 -8.40 10.82
CA SER A 319 -3.43 -7.35 11.54
C SER A 319 -2.61 -6.75 12.69
N MET A 320 -1.89 -7.58 13.46
CA MET A 320 -0.97 -7.11 14.50
C MET A 320 0.19 -6.29 13.93
N ALA A 321 0.79 -6.76 12.83
CA ALA A 321 1.89 -6.06 12.16
C ALA A 321 1.44 -4.69 11.65
N LYS A 322 0.31 -4.63 10.94
CA LYS A 322 -0.23 -3.39 10.38
C LYS A 322 -0.59 -2.40 11.49
N GLU A 323 -1.27 -2.84 12.55
CA GLU A 323 -1.62 -1.99 13.69
C GLU A 323 -0.37 -1.41 14.37
N PHE A 324 0.60 -2.28 14.69
CA PHE A 324 1.77 -1.89 15.46
C PHE A 324 2.71 -1.01 14.64
N ALA A 325 2.97 -1.36 13.37
CA ALA A 325 3.85 -0.60 12.49
C ALA A 325 3.27 0.77 12.13
N SER A 326 1.96 0.86 11.83
CA SER A 326 1.32 2.15 11.53
C SER A 326 1.30 3.10 12.73
N ARG A 327 1.06 2.59 13.94
CA ARG A 327 1.19 3.37 15.17
C ARG A 327 2.63 3.83 15.41
N THR A 328 3.59 2.93 15.24
CA THR A 328 5.02 3.25 15.37
C THR A 328 5.44 4.33 14.36
N ALA A 329 4.98 4.26 13.11
CA ALA A 329 5.27 5.25 12.08
C ALA A 329 4.86 6.66 12.51
N VAL A 330 3.62 6.82 13.02
CA VAL A 330 3.11 8.11 13.48
C VAL A 330 3.88 8.61 14.71
N GLU A 331 4.09 7.75 15.71
CA GLU A 331 4.82 8.10 16.94
C GLU A 331 6.26 8.54 16.63
N VAL A 332 6.95 7.80 15.76
CA VAL A 332 8.35 8.10 15.41
C VAL A 332 8.44 9.33 14.52
N ALA A 333 7.53 9.53 13.57
CA ALA A 333 7.53 10.74 12.74
C ALA A 333 7.21 12.01 13.56
N ASP A 334 6.29 11.92 14.52
CA ASP A 334 6.00 13.01 15.48
C ASP A 334 7.24 13.40 16.28
N GLU A 335 7.94 12.39 16.82
CA GLU A 335 9.17 12.62 17.57
C GLU A 335 10.31 13.14 16.69
N ALA A 336 10.39 12.75 15.42
CA ALA A 336 11.36 13.30 14.49
C ALA A 336 11.14 14.81 14.27
N VAL A 337 9.90 15.24 14.09
CA VAL A 337 9.54 16.68 14.06
C VAL A 337 9.95 17.36 15.37
N GLN A 338 9.67 16.73 16.50
CA GLN A 338 9.98 17.28 17.83
C GLN A 338 11.50 17.43 18.07
N VAL A 339 12.33 16.50 17.59
CA VAL A 339 13.80 16.57 17.64
C VAL A 339 14.33 17.71 16.77
N HIS A 340 13.72 17.94 15.59
CA HIS A 340 14.08 19.06 14.72
C HIS A 340 13.63 20.44 15.28
N GLY A 341 12.61 20.44 16.14
CA GLY A 341 12.04 21.65 16.71
C GLY A 341 11.38 22.52 15.64
N GLY A 342 11.64 23.83 15.65
CA GLY A 342 11.05 24.73 14.65
C GLY A 342 11.43 24.40 13.21
N ALA A 343 12.61 23.81 12.99
CA ALA A 343 13.05 23.38 11.66
C ALA A 343 12.24 22.20 11.12
N GLY A 344 11.71 21.35 12.00
CA GLY A 344 10.88 20.21 11.64
C GLY A 344 9.43 20.57 11.31
N PHE A 345 9.05 21.85 11.43
CA PHE A 345 7.71 22.33 11.12
C PHE A 345 7.63 23.04 9.75
N VAL A 346 8.76 23.12 9.04
CA VAL A 346 8.87 23.74 7.72
C VAL A 346 9.47 22.74 6.75
N ASN A 347 9.10 22.84 5.49
CA ASN A 347 9.46 21.89 4.43
C ASN A 347 10.91 22.04 3.90
N ASP A 348 11.76 22.78 4.62
CA ASP A 348 13.22 22.73 4.44
C ASP A 348 13.79 21.38 4.92
N HIS A 349 13.08 20.72 5.84
CA HIS A 349 13.31 19.35 6.28
C HIS A 349 12.08 18.50 5.98
N ASP A 350 12.28 17.27 5.52
CA ASP A 350 11.22 16.38 5.08
C ASP A 350 10.57 15.56 6.21
N VAL A 351 10.99 15.74 7.47
CA VAL A 351 10.35 15.08 8.63
C VAL A 351 8.88 15.47 8.82
N GLU A 352 8.50 16.70 8.44
CA GLU A 352 7.10 17.13 8.46
C GLU A 352 6.25 16.33 7.45
N ARG A 353 6.84 16.05 6.27
CA ARG A 353 6.20 15.25 5.23
C ARG A 353 6.04 13.80 5.69
N LEU A 354 7.08 13.20 6.26
CA LEU A 354 6.98 11.86 6.86
C LEU A 354 5.89 11.78 7.93
N TYR A 355 5.68 12.82 8.73
CA TYR A 355 4.60 12.87 9.71
C TYR A 355 3.21 12.96 9.08
N ARG A 356 3.03 13.84 8.08
CA ARG A 356 1.76 13.92 7.32
C ARG A 356 1.43 12.58 6.66
N ASP A 357 2.43 11.96 6.06
CA ASP A 357 2.31 10.72 5.30
C ASP A 357 2.09 9.51 6.21
N ALA A 358 2.72 9.46 7.39
CA ALA A 358 2.53 8.38 8.36
C ALA A 358 1.06 8.16 8.70
N LYS A 359 0.25 9.22 8.72
CA LYS A 359 -1.12 9.14 9.21
C LYS A 359 -2.02 8.23 8.38
N ILE A 360 -1.81 8.14 7.06
CA ILE A 360 -2.67 7.31 6.20
C ILE A 360 -2.54 5.83 6.55
N THR A 361 -1.39 5.41 7.10
CA THR A 361 -1.12 4.01 7.46
C THR A 361 -2.07 3.47 8.53
N GLN A 362 -2.66 4.36 9.34
CA GLN A 362 -3.65 3.99 10.36
C GLN A 362 -5.09 3.92 9.81
N ILE A 363 -5.31 4.32 8.56
CA ILE A 363 -6.64 4.56 7.98
C ILE A 363 -6.95 3.56 6.86
N TYR A 364 -6.17 3.55 5.77
CA TYR A 364 -6.44 2.68 4.62
C TYR A 364 -6.18 1.19 4.98
N GLU A 365 -6.55 0.27 4.08
CA GLU A 365 -6.25 -1.17 4.24
C GLU A 365 -6.71 -1.72 5.61
N GLY A 366 -7.88 -1.25 6.05
CA GLY A 366 -8.47 -1.49 7.38
C GLY A 366 -7.87 -0.58 8.47
N THR A 367 -8.71 0.26 9.09
CA THR A 367 -8.29 1.21 10.13
C THR A 367 -7.68 0.51 11.34
N THR A 368 -6.96 1.25 12.19
CA THR A 368 -6.45 0.75 13.47
C THR A 368 -7.52 0.02 14.31
N GLU A 369 -8.75 0.52 14.33
CA GLU A 369 -9.87 -0.11 15.04
C GLU A 369 -10.27 -1.44 14.39
N ILE A 370 -10.31 -1.49 13.06
CA ILE A 370 -10.61 -2.73 12.32
C ILE A 370 -9.52 -3.78 12.55
N GLN A 371 -8.24 -3.39 12.54
CA GLN A 371 -7.16 -4.32 12.85
C GLN A 371 -7.31 -4.90 14.27
N LYS A 372 -7.65 -4.07 15.25
CA LYS A 372 -7.90 -4.52 16.63
C LYS A 372 -9.10 -5.46 16.72
N ASN A 373 -10.17 -5.20 15.97
CA ASN A 373 -11.32 -6.09 15.90
C ASN A 373 -10.93 -7.45 15.31
N ILE A 374 -10.13 -7.48 14.24
CA ILE A 374 -9.65 -8.72 13.63
C ILE A 374 -8.79 -9.50 14.63
N VAL A 375 -7.80 -8.84 15.25
CA VAL A 375 -6.95 -9.49 16.27
C VAL A 375 -7.79 -10.05 17.42
N ALA A 376 -8.76 -9.29 17.93
CA ALA A 376 -9.64 -9.74 18.99
C ALA A 376 -10.47 -10.97 18.56
N ARG A 377 -11.01 -10.95 17.34
CA ARG A 377 -11.79 -12.03 16.77
C ARG A 377 -10.98 -13.32 16.64
N GLU A 378 -9.78 -13.23 16.07
CA GLU A 378 -8.86 -14.38 15.92
C GLU A 378 -8.42 -14.94 17.28
N LEU A 379 -8.24 -14.09 18.31
CA LEU A 379 -7.89 -14.54 19.66
C LEU A 379 -9.04 -15.24 20.41
N LEU A 380 -10.29 -14.93 20.04
CA LEU A 380 -11.48 -15.46 20.69
C LEU A 380 -12.13 -16.63 19.91
N ASP A 381 -11.54 -17.03 18.79
CA ASP A 381 -12.09 -18.01 17.84
C ASP A 381 -13.54 -17.67 17.41
N GLU A 382 -13.86 -16.38 17.33
CA GLU A 382 -15.14 -15.91 16.82
C GLU A 382 -15.09 -16.04 15.28
N GLY A 383 -15.84 -16.99 14.70
CA GLY A 383 -15.89 -17.16 13.24
C GLY A 383 -16.27 -15.88 12.49
N MET A 384 -16.06 -15.85 11.16
CA MET A 384 -16.43 -14.72 10.29
C MET A 384 -17.92 -14.38 10.34
#